data_AF-A0A537WR74-F1
#
_entry.id   AF-A0A537WR74-F1
#
_cell.length_a   1.000
_cell.length_b   1.000
_cell.length_c   1.000
_cell.angle_alpha   90.00
_cell.angle_beta   90.00
_cell.angle_gamma   90.00
#
_symmetry.space_group_name_H-M   'P 1'
#
loop_
_entity.id
_entity.type
_entity.pdbx_description
1 polymer ?
#
loop_
_entity_poly.entity_id
_entity_poly.type
_entity_poly.pdbx_seq_one_letter_code
_entity_poly.pdbx_strand_id
1 'polypeptide(L)'
;MDAEARYNDIADDLAARNDDVQLGQMMGMPAIKRGGKMVGGFSRGESAMVFKLTHAKQRESALALKGAHLFDPSGGRRKPMQEWVVVPLAHAQQWAKLAKQALG
;
A
#
# COMPACT_ATOMS: atom_id res chain seq x y z
N MET A 1 -14.42 -6.47 9.54
CA MET A 1 -14.20 -5.53 8.42
C MET A 1 -13.52 -6.32 7.32
N ASP A 2 -14.08 -6.31 6.12
CA ASP A 2 -13.43 -6.92 4.95
C ASP A 2 -12.24 -6.03 4.54
N ALA A 3 -11.04 -6.60 4.53
CA ALA A 3 -9.81 -5.90 4.20
C ALA A 3 -9.78 -5.43 2.74
N GLU A 4 -10.31 -6.24 1.82
CA GLU A 4 -10.33 -5.89 0.39
C GLU A 4 -11.36 -4.79 0.13
N ALA A 5 -12.53 -4.87 0.77
CA ALA A 5 -13.53 -3.79 0.72
C ALA A 5 -12.95 -2.46 1.23
N ARG A 6 -12.25 -2.48 2.37
CA ARG A 6 -11.62 -1.27 2.93
C ARG A 6 -10.53 -0.71 2.02
N TYR A 7 -9.77 -1.58 1.36
CA TYR A 7 -8.81 -1.17 0.33
C TYR A 7 -9.51 -0.50 -0.86
N ASN A 8 -10.58 -1.11 -1.38
CA ASN A 8 -11.33 -0.58 -2.52
C ASN A 8 -11.91 0.81 -2.20
N ASP A 9 -12.52 1.01 -1.03
CA ASP A 9 -13.02 2.32 -0.60
C ASP A 9 -11.93 3.41 -0.65
N ILE A 10 -10.72 3.08 -0.21
CA ILE A 10 -9.59 4.01 -0.22
C ILE A 10 -9.10 4.25 -1.65
N ALA A 11 -8.99 3.19 -2.45
CA ALA A 11 -8.54 3.25 -3.83
C ALA A 11 -9.48 4.12 -4.67
N ASP A 12 -10.79 3.93 -4.53
CA ASP A 12 -11.84 4.69 -5.21
C ASP A 12 -11.83 6.16 -4.77
N ASP A 13 -11.69 6.45 -3.46
CA ASP A 13 -11.59 7.83 -2.96
C ASP A 13 -10.35 8.55 -3.51
N LEU A 14 -9.21 7.87 -3.63
CA LEU A 14 -8.00 8.46 -4.21
C LEU A 14 -8.15 8.72 -5.71
N ALA A 15 -8.69 7.77 -6.46
CA ALA A 15 -8.92 7.93 -7.89
C ALA A 15 -9.94 9.04 -8.19
N ALA A 16 -10.99 9.17 -7.38
CA ALA A 16 -12.00 10.20 -7.55
C ALA A 16 -11.49 11.62 -7.23
N ARG A 17 -10.44 11.75 -6.40
CA ARG A 17 -9.88 13.05 -5.97
C ARG A 17 -8.65 13.49 -6.75
N ASN A 18 -8.04 12.60 -7.54
CA ASN A 18 -6.76 12.87 -8.19
C ASN A 18 -6.80 12.33 -9.63
N ASP A 19 -6.83 13.23 -10.61
CA ASP A 19 -6.93 12.87 -12.04
C ASP A 19 -5.74 12.04 -12.56
N ASP A 20 -4.60 12.10 -11.87
CA ASP A 20 -3.38 11.36 -12.20
C ASP A 20 -3.29 9.99 -11.49
N VAL A 21 -4.30 9.63 -10.70
CA VAL A 21 -4.41 8.33 -10.01
C VAL A 21 -5.26 7.36 -10.81
N GLN A 22 -4.73 6.15 -11.00
CA GLN A 22 -5.37 5.08 -11.75
C GLN A 22 -5.36 3.78 -10.96
N LEU A 23 -6.48 3.07 -10.98
CA LEU A 23 -6.61 1.74 -10.39
C LEU A 23 -6.33 0.67 -11.45
N GLY A 24 -5.76 -0.45 -11.03
CA GLY A 24 -5.50 -1.57 -11.91
C GLY A 24 -4.93 -2.76 -11.17
N GLN A 25 -4.15 -3.57 -11.87
CA GLN A 25 -3.50 -4.74 -11.30
C GLN A 25 -2.03 -4.82 -11.71
N MET A 26 -1.23 -5.48 -10.87
CA MET A 26 0.14 -5.88 -11.16
C MET A 26 0.34 -7.31 -10.68
N MET A 27 0.64 -8.23 -11.61
CA MET A 27 0.81 -9.66 -11.30
C MET A 27 -0.38 -10.26 -10.50
N GLY A 28 -1.61 -9.88 -10.86
CA GLY A 28 -2.84 -10.33 -10.19
C GLY A 28 -3.19 -9.62 -8.87
N MET A 29 -2.27 -8.79 -8.35
CA MET A 29 -2.49 -7.98 -7.15
C MET A 29 -3.17 -6.65 -7.51
N PRO A 30 -4.24 -6.22 -6.82
CA PRO A 30 -4.79 -4.88 -6.97
C PRO A 30 -3.72 -3.81 -6.72
N ALA A 31 -3.70 -2.78 -7.56
CA ALA A 31 -2.67 -1.75 -7.59
C ALA A 31 -3.27 -0.36 -7.76
N ILE A 32 -2.72 0.59 -6.99
CA ILE A 32 -2.93 2.03 -7.14
C ILE A 32 -1.70 2.59 -7.84
N LYS A 33 -1.90 3.34 -8.92
CA LYS A 33 -0.84 3.98 -9.71
C LYS A 33 -1.05 5.48 -9.72
N ARG A 34 0.03 6.25 -9.71
CA ARG A 34 0.05 7.71 -9.94
C ARG A 34 1.01 8.01 -11.07
N GLY A 35 0.56 8.72 -12.11
CA GLY A 35 1.40 9.04 -13.28
C GLY A 35 2.04 7.79 -13.91
N GLY A 36 1.30 6.68 -13.97
CA GLY A 36 1.77 5.39 -14.50
C GLY A 36 2.67 4.56 -13.58
N LYS A 37 3.10 5.09 -12.42
CA LYS A 37 3.95 4.38 -11.46
C LYS A 37 3.13 3.84 -10.29
N MET A 38 3.41 2.61 -9.85
CA MET A 38 2.71 2.03 -8.70
C MET A 38 3.13 2.72 -7.40
N VAL A 39 2.14 3.06 -6.59
CA VAL A 39 2.29 3.75 -5.29
C VAL A 39 1.68 2.94 -4.15
N GLY A 40 0.79 1.99 -4.44
CA GLY A 40 0.26 1.08 -3.44
C GLY A 40 -0.49 -0.09 -4.06
N GLY A 41 -0.99 -1.00 -3.22
CA GLY A 41 -1.75 -2.17 -3.64
C GLY A 41 -2.30 -2.97 -2.46
N PHE A 42 -2.86 -4.14 -2.75
CA PHE A 42 -3.49 -5.01 -1.75
C PHE A 42 -2.97 -6.44 -1.81
N SER A 43 -2.30 -6.89 -0.74
CA SER A 43 -1.88 -8.28 -0.58
C SER A 43 -3.04 -9.11 -0.05
N ARG A 44 -3.70 -9.88 -0.94
CA ARG A 44 -4.82 -10.76 -0.55
C ARG A 44 -4.38 -11.85 0.43
N GLY A 45 -3.21 -12.45 0.22
CA GLY A 45 -2.68 -13.51 1.08
C GLY A 45 -2.46 -13.06 2.53
N GLU A 46 -2.19 -11.77 2.73
CA GLU A 46 -1.96 -11.19 4.06
C GLU A 46 -3.13 -10.33 4.56
N SER A 47 -4.15 -10.12 3.73
CA SER A 47 -5.25 -9.18 3.99
C SER A 47 -4.72 -7.80 4.43
N ALA A 48 -3.73 -7.29 3.69
CA ALA A 48 -2.96 -6.11 4.05
C ALA A 48 -2.80 -5.14 2.87
N MET A 49 -2.70 -3.84 3.16
CA MET A 49 -2.32 -2.85 2.14
C MET A 49 -0.80 -2.71 2.07
N VAL A 50 -0.33 -2.50 0.85
CA VAL A 50 1.07 -2.27 0.51
C VAL A 50 1.22 -0.82 0.07
N PHE A 51 2.19 -0.10 0.62
CA PHE A 51 2.42 1.33 0.36
C PHE A 51 3.86 1.59 -0.06
N LYS A 52 4.06 2.40 -1.10
CA LYS A 52 5.37 2.95 -1.44
C LYS A 52 5.60 4.26 -0.66
N LEU A 53 6.40 4.21 0.40
CA LEU A 53 6.74 5.34 1.26
C LEU A 53 8.20 5.74 1.05
N THR A 54 8.43 6.73 0.19
CA THR A 54 9.78 7.21 -0.18
C THR A 54 10.41 8.01 0.96
N HIS A 55 9.62 8.80 1.71
CA HIS A 55 10.10 9.55 2.87
C HIS A 55 10.41 8.63 4.06
N ALA A 56 11.67 8.67 4.52
CA ALA A 56 12.17 7.82 5.61
C ALA A 56 11.30 7.89 6.88
N LYS A 57 10.93 9.10 7.34
CA LYS A 57 10.09 9.27 8.54
C LYS A 57 8.72 8.62 8.44
N GLN A 58 8.09 8.70 7.26
CA GLN A 58 6.78 8.08 7.03
C GLN A 58 6.90 6.55 7.06
N ARG A 59 7.95 6.03 6.40
CA ARG A 59 8.26 4.62 6.37
C ARG A 59 8.58 4.05 7.75
N GLU A 60 9.43 4.73 8.53
CA GLU A 60 9.76 4.35 9.91
C GLU A 60 8.52 4.32 10.80
N SER A 61 7.66 5.33 10.68
CA SER A 61 6.40 5.39 11.43
C SER A 61 5.46 4.24 11.06
N ALA A 62 5.39 3.87 9.78
CA ALA A 62 4.58 2.74 9.32
C ALA A 62 5.14 1.40 9.78
N LEU A 63 6.46 1.22 9.73
CA LEU A 63 7.15 0.00 10.20
C LEU A 63 7.09 -0.19 11.71
N ALA A 64 6.87 0.88 12.48
CA ALA A 64 6.64 0.79 13.92
C ALA A 64 5.28 0.19 14.29
N LEU A 65 4.34 0.08 13.34
CA LEU A 65 3.05 -0.56 13.57
C LEU A 65 3.22 -2.07 13.76
N LYS A 66 2.62 -2.64 14.80
CA LYS A 66 2.71 -4.08 15.09
C LYS A 66 2.25 -4.91 13.87
N GLY A 67 3.14 -5.76 13.37
CA GLY A 67 2.90 -6.64 12.22
C GLY A 67 3.19 -5.99 10.85
N ALA A 68 3.50 -4.70 10.80
CA ALA A 68 3.99 -4.08 9.58
C ALA A 68 5.44 -4.53 9.28
N HIS A 69 5.76 -4.65 8.01
CA HIS A 69 7.07 -5.10 7.55
C HIS A 69 7.34 -4.62 6.12
N LEU A 70 8.58 -4.79 5.65
CA LEU A 70 8.93 -4.46 4.27
C LEU A 70 8.32 -5.46 3.30
N PHE A 71 7.80 -4.98 2.18
CA PHE A 71 7.23 -5.82 1.14
C PHE A 71 8.31 -6.65 0.44
N ASP A 72 8.14 -7.98 0.44
CA ASP A 72 9.02 -8.92 -0.25
C ASP A 72 8.25 -9.76 -1.28
N PRO A 73 8.15 -9.29 -2.53
CA PRO A 73 7.50 -10.05 -3.60
C PRO A 73 8.32 -11.28 -4.04
N SER A 74 9.56 -11.41 -3.58
CA SER A 74 10.44 -12.52 -3.98
C SER A 74 10.31 -13.76 -3.08
N GLY A 75 9.61 -13.64 -1.95
CA GLY A 75 9.45 -14.72 -0.98
C GLY A 75 10.78 -15.18 -0.38
N GLY A 76 11.63 -14.23 0.02
CA GLY A 76 12.94 -14.47 0.65
C GLY A 76 14.08 -14.74 -0.33
N ARG A 77 13.84 -14.75 -1.65
CA ARG A 77 14.89 -14.98 -2.66
C ARG A 77 15.77 -13.75 -2.90
N ARG A 78 15.28 -12.55 -2.58
CA ARG A 78 15.98 -11.27 -2.70
C ARG A 78 15.68 -10.40 -1.48
N LYS A 79 16.44 -9.31 -1.32
CA LYS A 79 16.16 -8.33 -0.28
C LYS A 79 14.76 -7.72 -0.49
N PRO A 80 13.97 -7.52 0.59
CA PRO A 80 12.72 -6.79 0.52
C PRO A 80 12.89 -5.39 -0.08
N MET A 81 11.82 -4.88 -0.69
CA MET A 81 11.82 -3.56 -1.28
C MET A 81 11.81 -2.49 -0.19
N GLN A 82 12.92 -1.78 -0.02
CA GLN A 82 13.13 -0.88 1.13
C GLN A 82 12.15 0.28 1.24
N GLU A 83 11.52 0.72 0.15
CA GLU A 83 10.53 1.81 0.17
C GLU A 83 9.10 1.31 0.35
N TRP A 84 8.89 0.00 0.41
CA TRP A 84 7.56 -0.59 0.36
C TRP A 84 7.21 -1.25 1.68
N VAL A 85 6.09 -0.83 2.27
CA VAL A 85 5.64 -1.29 3.58
C VAL A 85 4.30 -2.00 3.44
N VAL A 86 4.21 -3.19 4.00
CA VAL A 86 2.96 -3.94 4.20
C VAL A 86 2.38 -3.55 5.56
N VAL A 87 1.11 -3.15 5.61
CA VAL A 87 0.43 -2.79 6.87
C VAL A 87 -0.85 -3.62 7.02
N PRO A 88 -0.96 -4.43 8.08
CA PRO A 88 -2.06 -5.38 8.24
C PRO A 88 -3.39 -4.68 8.59
N LEU A 89 -4.50 -5.40 8.39
CA LEU A 89 -5.87 -4.95 8.68
C LEU A 89 -6.05 -4.40 10.10
N ALA A 90 -5.28 -4.87 11.09
CA ALA A 90 -5.29 -4.36 12.46
C ALA A 90 -5.05 -2.83 12.54
N HIS A 91 -4.39 -2.24 11.54
CA HIS A 91 -4.13 -0.81 11.43
C HIS A 91 -4.85 -0.16 10.24
N ALA A 92 -5.98 -0.72 9.79
CA ALA A 92 -6.74 -0.21 8.64
C ALA A 92 -7.21 1.24 8.79
N GLN A 93 -7.27 1.76 10.02
CA GLN A 93 -7.51 3.18 10.29
C GLN A 93 -6.39 4.09 9.78
N GLN A 94 -5.15 3.59 9.69
CA GLN A 94 -4.00 4.33 9.17
C GLN A 94 -3.89 4.28 7.64
N TRP A 95 -4.56 3.32 6.98
CA TRP A 95 -4.38 3.08 5.55
C TRP A 95 -4.67 4.31 4.69
N ALA A 96 -5.75 5.04 4.96
CA ALA A 96 -6.07 6.24 4.18
C ALA A 96 -4.99 7.33 4.30
N LYS A 97 -4.39 7.49 5.49
CA LYS A 97 -3.28 8.44 5.71
C LYS A 97 -2.03 7.99 4.97
N LEU A 98 -1.67 6.71 5.08
CA LEU A 98 -0.50 6.13 4.41
C LEU A 98 -0.65 6.15 2.87
N ALA A 99 -1.84 5.94 2.35
CA ALA A 99 -2.11 5.98 0.92
C ALA A 99 -1.92 7.40 0.35
N LYS A 100 -2.39 8.42 1.07
CA LYS A 100 -2.11 9.82 0.74
C LYS A 100 -0.61 10.14 0.76
N GLN A 101 0.11 9.65 1.76
CA GLN A 101 1.57 9.79 1.83
C GLN A 101 2.29 9.12 0.66
N ALA A 102 1.77 7.99 0.18
CA ALA A 102 2.35 7.26 -0.95
C ALA A 102 2.16 7.95 -2.30
N LEU A 103 1.19 8.87 -2.43
CA LEU A 103 1.05 9.68 -3.64
C LEU A 103 2.22 10.65 -3.82
N GLY A 104 2.86 11.10 -2.74
CA GLY A 104 3.90 12.14 -2.76
C GLY A 104 3.39 13.48 -2.29
#